data_AF-A0ABD6CFG8-F1
#
_entry.id   AF-A0ABD6CFG8-F1
#
_cell.length_a   1.000
_cell.length_b   1.000
_cell.length_c   1.000
_cell.angle_alpha   90.00
_cell.angle_beta   90.00
_cell.angle_gamma   90.00
#
_symmetry.space_group_name_H-M   'P 1'
#
loop_
_entity.id
_entity.type
_entity.pdbx_description
1 polymer ?
#
loop_
_entity_poly.entity_id
_entity_poly.type
_entity_poly.pdbx_seq_one_letter_code
_entity_poly.pdbx_strand_id
1 'polypeptide(L)' 'MSTSKPRVSTEQIINQFESSDDAFLTAPEIAEALGTDRQAINYRLKKLHSKGILRRKEAGSRAVGWWMPEN' A
#
# COMPACT_ATOMS: atom_id res chain seq x y z
N MET A 1 -15.02 -26.49 -4.94
CA MET A 1 -14.13 -25.54 -5.62
C MET A 1 -13.58 -24.59 -4.56
N SER A 2 -12.30 -24.69 -4.20
CA SER A 2 -11.67 -23.74 -3.26
C SER A 2 -11.27 -22.49 -4.03
N THR A 3 -12.08 -21.44 -3.98
CA THR A 3 -11.73 -20.12 -4.50
C THR A 3 -10.77 -19.43 -3.54
N SER A 4 -9.47 -19.71 -3.67
CA SER A 4 -8.44 -18.89 -3.01
C SER A 4 -8.50 -17.49 -3.62
N LYS A 5 -8.95 -16.49 -2.85
CA LYS A 5 -8.85 -15.08 -3.22
C LYS A 5 -7.37 -14.79 -3.59
N PRO A 6 -7.07 -14.17 -4.74
CA PRO A 6 -5.68 -13.91 -5.12
C PRO A 6 -4.99 -13.09 -4.03
N ARG A 7 -3.84 -13.57 -3.57
CA ARG A 7 -3.01 -12.84 -2.61
C ARG A 7 -2.48 -11.60 -3.33
N VAL A 8 -2.76 -10.42 -2.79
CA VAL A 8 -2.16 -9.17 -3.28
C VAL A 8 -0.62 -9.32 -3.32
N SER A 9 0.00 -9.01 -4.45
CA SER A 9 1.46 -9.06 -4.61
C SER A 9 2.11 -7.76 -4.14
N THR A 10 3.44 -7.76 -4.06
CA THR A 10 4.19 -6.53 -3.78
C THR A 10 4.16 -5.60 -5.00
N GLU A 11 4.27 -6.15 -6.22
CA GLU A 11 4.20 -5.35 -7.44
C GLU A 11 2.84 -4.64 -7.57
N GLN A 12 1.73 -5.31 -7.24
CA GLN A 12 0.41 -4.68 -7.29
C GLN A 12 0.31 -3.43 -6.40
N ILE A 13 1.01 -3.40 -5.27
CA ILE A 13 1.05 -2.24 -4.39
C ILE A 13 1.97 -1.15 -4.95
N ILE A 14 3.13 -1.53 -5.50
CA ILE A 14 4.05 -0.56 -6.13
C ILE A 14 3.36 0.13 -7.32
N ASN A 15 2.72 -0.66 -8.18
CA ASN A 15 1.97 -0.14 -9.33
C ASN A 15 0.89 0.87 -8.93
N GLN A 16 0.30 0.74 -7.73
CA GLN A 16 -0.68 1.69 -7.25
C GLN A 16 -0.09 3.07 -6.97
N PHE A 17 1.17 3.15 -6.53
CA PHE A 17 1.88 4.42 -6.38
C PHE A 17 2.35 4.96 -7.74
N GLU A 18 2.82 4.09 -8.63
CA GLU A 18 3.28 4.50 -9.96
C GLU A 18 2.14 4.97 -10.88
N SER A 19 0.92 4.48 -10.66
CA SER A 19 -0.27 4.82 -11.46
C SER A 19 -1.13 5.91 -10.84
N SER A 20 -0.77 6.44 -9.67
CA SER A 20 -1.50 7.50 -9.00
C SER A 20 -0.87 8.86 -9.25
N ASP A 21 -1.69 9.88 -9.50
CA ASP A 21 -1.25 11.28 -9.56
C ASP A 21 -1.05 11.89 -8.16
N ASP A 22 -1.49 11.19 -7.11
CA ASP A 22 -1.38 11.65 -5.72
C ASP A 22 0.05 11.53 -5.19
N ALA A 23 0.52 12.56 -4.48
CA ALA A 23 1.85 12.58 -3.87
C ALA A 23 2.05 11.49 -2.80
N PHE A 24 0.97 11.00 -2.19
CA PHE A 24 0.98 9.88 -1.25
C PHE A 24 -0.38 9.18 -1.28
N LEU A 25 -0.37 7.92 -0.87
CA LEU A 25 -1.59 7.12 -0.68
C LEU A 25 -1.67 6.59 0.75
N THR A 26 -2.87 6.22 1.15
CA THR A 26 -3.19 5.62 2.44
C THR A 26 -3.53 4.14 2.26
N ALA A 27 -3.40 3.36 3.34
CA ALA A 27 -3.74 1.94 3.29
C ALA A 27 -5.22 1.65 2.92
N PRO A 28 -6.22 2.45 3.36
CA PRO A 28 -7.61 2.30 2.90
C PRO A 28 -7.77 2.48 1.39
N GLU A 29 -7.19 3.53 0.79
CA GLU A 29 -7.31 3.80 -0.66
C GLU A 29 -6.77 2.62 -1.49
N ILE A 30 -5.60 2.11 -1.12
CA ILE A 30 -4.98 0.95 -1.80
C ILE A 30 -5.82 -0.32 -1.59
N ALA A 31 -6.42 -0.50 -0.40
CA ALA A 31 -7.24 -1.66 -0.11
C ALA A 31 -8.54 -1.66 -0.93
N GLU A 32 -9.16 -0.49 -1.07
CA GLU A 32 -10.33 -0.28 -1.91
C GLU A 32 -10.00 -0.54 -3.39
N ALA A 33 -8.92 0.07 -3.90
CA ALA A 33 -8.48 -0.12 -5.29
C ALA A 33 -8.19 -1.59 -5.64
N LEU A 34 -7.60 -2.35 -4.71
CA LEU A 34 -7.25 -3.76 -4.92
C LEU A 34 -8.33 -4.75 -4.45
N GLY A 35 -9.48 -4.28 -3.97
CA GLY A 35 -10.58 -5.14 -3.50
C GLY A 35 -10.19 -6.09 -2.36
N THR A 36 -9.28 -5.66 -1.48
CA THR A 36 -8.70 -6.48 -0.41
C THR A 36 -8.89 -5.85 0.96
N ASP A 37 -8.53 -6.59 2.02
CA ASP A 37 -8.61 -6.06 3.38
C ASP A 37 -7.44 -5.12 3.70
N ARG A 38 -7.73 -4.12 4.53
CA ARG A 38 -6.75 -3.12 4.97
C ARG A 38 -5.58 -3.72 5.78
N GLN A 39 -5.76 -4.87 6.45
CA GLN A 39 -4.69 -5.49 7.23
C GLN A 39 -3.63 -6.10 6.31
N ALA A 40 -4.05 -6.74 5.21
CA ALA A 40 -3.20 -7.29 4.17
C ALA A 40 -2.37 -6.19 3.50
N ILE A 41 -2.96 -5.02 3.25
CA ILE A 41 -2.24 -3.85 2.72
C ILE A 41 -1.24 -3.31 3.74
N ASN A 42 -1.66 -3.07 4.99
CA ASN A 42 -0.75 -2.58 6.03
C ASN A 42 0.46 -3.47 6.25
N TYR A 43 0.28 -4.79 6.25
CA TYR A 43 1.38 -5.75 6.38
C TYR A 43 2.42 -5.55 5.27
N ARG A 44 1.97 -5.39 4.02
CA ARG A 44 2.85 -5.22 2.86
C ARG A 44 3.51 -3.85 2.81
N LEU A 45 2.77 -2.77 3.09
CA LEU A 45 3.34 -1.42 3.18
C LEU A 45 4.45 -1.35 4.23
N LYS A 46 4.24 -1.95 5.40
CA LYS A 46 5.28 -2.06 6.44
C LYS A 46 6.50 -2.84 5.96
N LYS A 47 6.31 -3.94 5.23
CA LYS A 47 7.40 -4.75 4.66
C LYS A 47 8.17 -4.01 3.56
N LEU A 48 7.48 -3.22 2.74
CA LEU A 48 8.11 -2.37 1.72
C LEU A 48 8.91 -1.25 2.36
N HIS A 49 8.36 -0.60 3.38
CA HIS A 49 9.06 0.43 4.15
C HIS A 49 10.28 -0.11 4.88
N SER A 50 10.21 -1.31 5.48
CA SER A 50 11.40 -1.92 6.11
C SER A 50 12.52 -2.23 5.12
N LYS A 51 12.20 -2.32 3.82
CA LYS A 51 13.18 -2.48 2.73
C LYS A 51 13.63 -1.14 2.12
N GLY A 52 13.13 -0.01 2.62
CA GLY A 52 13.41 1.32 2.07
C GLY A 52 12.69 1.64 0.75
N ILE A 53 11.79 0.77 0.28
CA ILE A 53 11.08 0.95 -1.00
C ILE A 53 9.99 2.02 -0.88
N LEU A 54 9.38 2.13 0.30
CA LEU A 54 8.38 3.17 0.59
C LEU A 54 8.83 4.02 1.77
N ARG A 55 8.46 5.30 1.73
CA ARG A 55 8.46 6.18 2.89
C ARG A 55 7.07 6.21 3.52
N ARG A 56 7.01 6.62 4.79
CA ARG A 56 5.76 6.76 5.53
C ARG A 56 5.77 8.00 6.41
N LYS A 57 4.60 8.58 6.65
CA LYS A 57 4.38 9.62 7.64
C LYS A 57 3.07 9.38 8.36
N GLU A 58 3.11 9.45 9.67
CA GLU A 58 1.93 9.47 10.51
C GLU A 58 1.53 10.93 10.77
N ALA A 59 0.41 11.35 10.16
CA ALA A 59 -0.19 12.66 10.39
C ALA A 59 -1.24 12.63 11.52
N GLY A 60 -1.59 11.44 11.99
CA GLY A 60 -2.48 11.16 13.12
C GLY A 60 -2.81 9.68 13.20
N SER A 61 -3.50 9.26 14.26
CA SER A 61 -3.75 7.83 14.58
C SER A 61 -4.42 7.01 13.46
N ARG A 62 -5.10 7.66 12.52
CA ARG A 62 -5.75 7.02 11.35
C ARG A 62 -5.28 7.58 10.01
N ALA A 63 -4.38 8.55 10.01
CA ALA A 63 -3.90 9.25 8.83
C ALA A 63 -2.41 8.91 8.62
N VAL A 64 -2.16 7.78 7.96
CA VAL A 64 -0.80 7.36 7.60
C VAL A 64 -0.67 7.42 6.07
N GLY A 65 0.13 8.36 5.60
CA GLY A 65 0.50 8.48 4.19
C GLY A 65 1.74 7.67 3.87
N TRP A 66 1.77 7.10 2.67
CA TRP A 66 2.84 6.29 2.10
C TRP A 66 3.18 6.83 0.72
N TRP A 67 4.46 6.83 0.35
CA TRP A 67 4.89 7.30 -0.97
C TRP A 67 6.18 6.64 -1.40
N MET A 68 6.44 6.63 -2.71
CA MET A 68 7.73 6.25 -3.27
C MET A 68 8.76 7.34 -2.96
N PRO A 69 9.98 6.99 -2.52
CA PRO A 69 11.06 7.97 -2.40
C PRO A 69 11.28 8.70 -3.73
N GLU A 70 11.56 10.00 -3.67
CA GLU A 70 12.12 10.73 -4.82
C GLU A 70 13.49 10.10 -5.16
N ASN A 71 13.74 9.87 -6.45
CA ASN A 71 15.03 9.38 -6.95
C ASN A 71 16.10 10.48 -6.95
#